data_AF-A0A6L7Z233-F1
#
_entry.id   AF-A0A6L7Z233-F1
#
_cell.length_a   1.000
_cell.length_b   1.000
_cell.length_c   1.000
_cell.angle_alpha   90.00
_cell.angle_beta   90.00
_cell.angle_gamma   90.00
#
_symmetry.space_group_name_H-M   'P 1'
#
loop_
_entity.id
_entity.type
_entity.pdbx_description
1 polymer ?
#
loop_
_entity_poly.entity_id
_entity_poly.type
_entity_poly.pdbx_seq_one_letter_code
_entity_poly.pdbx_strand_id
1 'polypeptide(L)'
;RYSFRNQVGSRGAPEPEERRGDPRRGGGASDPGRGGGASGRDPRGSAGGPQVEERQGESQGSIMIVVATDAPLSERNLERVARRAIMGLSRTGSFASNGSGDYVIAFSTAEGVRRRPGEDVRSVSDLSNERMSAIFQATLEATEEAVYNSMFKAVAVSSRWGTREALPIEATVDVLRRYGVIR
;
A
#
# COMPACT_ATOMS: atom_id res chain seq x y z
N ARG A 1 -28.53 -1.26 -9.58
CA ARG A 1 -27.35 -0.62 -8.95
C ARG A 1 -26.70 -1.68 -8.08
N TYR A 2 -25.41 -1.93 -8.25
CA TYR A 2 -24.65 -2.90 -7.47
C TYR A 2 -23.92 -2.18 -6.34
N SER A 3 -23.89 -2.77 -5.16
CA SER A 3 -23.11 -2.31 -4.00
C SER A 3 -21.66 -2.78 -4.12
N PHE A 4 -20.72 -1.87 -3.92
CA PHE A 4 -19.29 -2.12 -3.90
C PHE A 4 -18.69 -1.64 -2.59
N ARG A 5 -17.84 -2.47 -1.97
CA ARG A 5 -17.07 -2.07 -0.80
C ARG A 5 -15.64 -2.57 -0.94
N ASN A 6 -14.70 -1.71 -0.60
CA ASN A 6 -13.30 -2.05 -0.50
C ASN A 6 -12.75 -1.75 0.91
N GLN A 7 -11.83 -2.58 1.38
CA GLN A 7 -11.05 -2.36 2.60
C GLN A 7 -9.58 -2.59 2.33
N VAL A 8 -8.75 -1.78 2.99
CA VAL A 8 -7.30 -1.81 2.92
C VAL A 8 -6.76 -2.05 4.32
N GLY A 9 -5.88 -3.04 4.46
CA GLY A 9 -5.09 -3.28 5.67
C GLY A 9 -3.59 -3.31 5.35
N SER A 10 -2.76 -2.72 6.21
CA SER A 10 -1.30 -2.76 6.10
C SER A 10 -0.68 -3.41 7.34
N ARG A 11 0.29 -4.30 7.16
CA ARG A 11 1.12 -4.81 8.27
C ARG A 11 2.40 -3.98 8.39
N GLY A 12 2.76 -3.61 9.61
CA GLY A 12 4.09 -3.08 9.93
C GLY A 12 5.16 -4.17 9.80
N ALA A 13 6.39 -3.77 9.51
CA ALA A 13 7.53 -4.65 9.23
C ALA A 13 7.72 -5.75 10.30
N PRO A 14 8.06 -6.99 9.90
CA PRO A 14 8.41 -8.06 10.83
C PRO A 14 9.74 -7.80 11.54
N GLU A 15 9.92 -8.41 12.71
CA GLU A 15 11.11 -8.25 13.55
C GLU A 15 12.39 -8.72 12.82
N PRO A 16 13.52 -8.00 12.95
CA PRO A 16 14.80 -8.53 12.50
C PRO A 16 15.20 -9.71 13.40
N GLU A 17 15.38 -10.88 12.78
CA GLU A 17 15.93 -12.08 13.41
C GLU A 17 17.26 -11.74 14.12
N GLU A 18 17.36 -12.08 15.40
CA GLU A 18 18.62 -11.98 16.15
C GLU A 18 19.70 -12.77 15.39
N ARG A 19 20.68 -12.06 14.83
CA ARG A 19 21.93 -12.66 14.32
C ARG A 19 22.62 -13.37 15.48
N ARG A 20 22.34 -14.67 15.65
CA ARG A 20 23.20 -15.57 16.41
C ARG A 20 24.56 -15.56 15.72
N GLY A 21 25.57 -15.11 16.46
CA GLY A 21 26.94 -14.97 15.97
C GLY A 21 27.47 -16.29 15.43
N ASP A 22 27.95 -16.26 14.18
CA ASP A 22 28.77 -17.32 13.59
C ASP A 22 30.23 -17.05 13.93
N PRO A 23 30.89 -17.87 14.78
CA PRO A 23 32.25 -17.64 15.22
C PRO A 23 33.25 -18.26 14.24
N ARG A 24 33.20 -17.94 12.94
CA ARG A 24 34.21 -18.39 11.97
C ARG A 24 34.38 -17.41 10.81
N ARG A 25 35.15 -16.33 11.02
CA ARG A 25 35.95 -15.71 9.95
C ARG A 25 37.08 -14.88 10.55
N GLY A 26 38.24 -15.51 10.65
CA GLY A 26 39.54 -14.84 10.77
C GLY A 26 40.15 -14.59 9.40
N GLY A 27 41.08 -13.65 9.33
CA GLY A 27 41.99 -13.45 8.19
C GLY A 27 41.97 -12.02 7.66
N GLY A 28 43.04 -11.26 7.95
CA GLY A 28 43.16 -9.84 7.67
C GLY A 28 43.60 -9.46 6.26
N ALA A 29 43.68 -8.16 6.00
CA ALA A 29 44.75 -7.50 5.26
C ALA A 29 44.63 -5.98 5.43
N SER A 30 45.78 -5.39 5.67
CA SER A 30 46.12 -3.98 5.88
C SER A 30 46.19 -3.16 4.59
N ASP A 31 45.86 -1.87 4.64
CA ASP A 31 46.63 -0.81 3.96
C ASP A 31 46.41 0.58 4.60
N PRO A 32 47.47 1.35 4.93
CA PRO A 32 47.37 2.70 5.47
C PRO A 32 47.81 3.82 4.50
N GLY A 33 47.05 4.93 4.48
CA GLY A 33 47.62 6.28 4.45
C GLY A 33 47.60 7.10 3.14
N ARG A 34 47.36 8.41 3.35
CA ARG A 34 47.51 9.63 2.50
C ARG A 34 46.15 10.27 2.18
N GLY A 35 45.88 11.55 2.39
CA GLY A 35 46.68 12.69 2.81
C GLY A 35 46.20 13.95 2.07
N GLY A 36 45.73 14.97 2.81
CA GLY A 36 45.78 16.40 2.48
C GLY A 36 44.86 16.98 1.38
N GLY A 37 44.11 18.04 1.71
CA GLY A 37 43.53 18.96 0.73
C GLY A 37 42.34 19.78 1.22
N ALA A 38 42.60 20.87 1.93
CA ALA A 38 41.60 21.87 2.31
C ALA A 38 41.23 22.76 1.11
N SER A 39 39.94 23.10 0.92
CA SER A 39 39.50 24.44 0.51
C SER A 39 37.98 24.61 0.62
N GLY A 40 37.53 25.79 1.06
CA GLY A 40 36.21 26.33 0.74
C GLY A 40 35.09 26.16 1.78
N ARG A 41 35.18 26.84 2.93
CA ARG A 41 33.99 27.19 3.72
C ARG A 41 33.35 28.44 3.11
N ASP A 42 32.15 28.31 2.56
CA ASP A 42 31.26 29.43 2.25
C ASP A 42 30.16 29.52 3.33
N PRO A 43 30.06 30.61 4.11
CA PRO A 43 29.12 30.69 5.22
C PRO A 43 27.89 31.53 4.83
N ARG A 44 27.06 31.07 3.88
CA ARG A 44 25.76 31.73 3.61
C ARG A 44 24.66 30.75 3.18
N GLY A 45 23.67 30.61 4.07
CA GLY A 45 22.25 30.46 3.69
C GLY A 45 21.76 29.08 3.26
N SER A 46 21.24 28.31 4.20
CA SER A 46 20.02 27.52 4.00
C SER A 46 19.48 27.12 5.36
N ALA A 47 18.39 27.77 5.78
CA ALA A 47 17.63 27.35 6.94
C ALA A 47 17.12 25.93 6.67
N GLY A 48 17.63 24.96 7.44
CA GLY A 48 17.24 23.57 7.34
C GLY A 48 15.74 23.44 7.54
N GLY A 49 15.03 23.03 6.49
CA GLY A 49 13.71 22.42 6.64
C GLY A 49 13.81 21.19 7.56
N PRO A 50 12.70 20.75 8.17
CA PRO A 50 12.73 19.63 9.09
C PRO A 50 13.34 18.41 8.38
N GLN A 51 14.53 18.02 8.84
CA GLN A 51 15.18 16.80 8.38
C GLN A 51 14.38 15.64 8.94
N VAL A 52 13.55 15.04 8.09
CA VAL A 52 12.99 13.73 8.38
C VAL A 52 14.17 12.78 8.32
N GLU A 53 14.71 12.40 9.48
CA GLU A 53 15.70 11.33 9.56
C GLU A 53 15.06 10.04 9.01
N GLU A 54 15.29 9.75 7.73
CA GLU A 54 15.04 8.45 7.15
C GLU A 54 15.93 7.44 7.87
N ARG A 55 15.37 6.77 8.88
CA ARG A 55 15.96 5.52 9.37
C ARG A 55 15.95 4.54 8.19
N GLN A 56 17.11 4.40 7.55
CA GLN A 56 17.42 3.43 6.50
C GLN A 56 17.39 2.01 7.09
N GLY A 57 16.20 1.53 7.44
CA GLY A 57 15.86 0.12 7.35
C GLY A 57 14.86 0.03 6.23
N GLU A 58 15.14 -0.75 5.19
CA GLU A 58 14.25 -0.95 4.04
C GLU A 58 12.86 -1.34 4.56
N SER A 59 11.96 -0.35 4.66
CA SER A 59 10.61 -0.56 5.16
C SER A 59 9.84 -1.32 4.09
N GLN A 60 9.87 -2.64 4.18
CA GLN A 60 9.03 -3.53 3.40
C GLN A 60 7.56 -3.27 3.79
N GLY A 61 6.89 -2.43 3.00
CA GLY A 61 5.46 -2.17 3.15
C GLY A 61 4.64 -3.39 2.77
N SER A 62 3.36 -3.43 3.14
CA SER A 62 2.43 -4.44 2.62
C SER A 62 1.02 -3.89 2.60
N ILE A 63 0.21 -4.39 1.67
CA ILE A 63 -1.19 -4.02 1.56
C ILE A 63 -2.03 -5.23 1.16
N MET A 64 -3.10 -5.44 1.90
CA MET A 64 -4.16 -6.37 1.54
C MET A 64 -5.41 -5.59 1.18
N ILE A 65 -5.94 -5.86 -0.02
CA ILE A 65 -7.13 -5.23 -0.56
C ILE A 65 -8.24 -6.27 -0.66
N VAL A 66 -9.41 -5.97 -0.11
CA VAL A 66 -10.57 -6.87 -0.15
C VAL A 66 -11.72 -6.21 -0.88
N VAL A 67 -12.05 -6.74 -2.05
CA VAL A 67 -13.13 -6.23 -2.91
C VAL A 67 -14.36 -7.11 -2.78
N ALA A 68 -15.46 -6.53 -2.31
CA ALA A 68 -16.76 -7.18 -2.23
C ALA A 68 -17.75 -6.52 -3.20
N THR A 69 -18.48 -7.34 -3.94
CA THR A 69 -19.56 -6.91 -4.84
C THR A 69 -20.81 -7.76 -4.70
N ASP A 70 -21.97 -7.23 -5.02
CA ASP A 70 -23.23 -7.97 -5.20
C ASP A 70 -23.56 -8.23 -6.69
N ALA A 71 -22.64 -7.91 -7.60
CA ALA A 71 -22.78 -8.27 -9.02
C ALA A 71 -22.58 -9.77 -9.23
N PRO A 72 -23.41 -10.46 -10.03
CA PRO A 72 -23.22 -11.87 -10.35
C PRO A 72 -22.02 -12.03 -11.28
N LEU A 73 -20.88 -12.42 -10.71
CA LEU A 73 -19.62 -12.55 -11.42
C LEU A 73 -19.06 -13.96 -11.30
N SER A 74 -18.60 -14.50 -12.42
CA SER A 74 -17.75 -15.70 -12.45
C SER A 74 -16.38 -15.43 -11.82
N GLU A 75 -15.68 -16.52 -11.46
CA GLU A 75 -14.30 -16.48 -10.98
C GLU A 75 -13.38 -15.69 -11.91
N ARG A 76 -13.51 -15.90 -13.23
CA ARG A 76 -12.74 -15.19 -14.25
C ARG A 76 -12.95 -13.67 -14.17
N ASN A 77 -14.19 -13.24 -13.99
CA ASN A 77 -14.52 -11.82 -13.89
C ASN A 77 -14.08 -11.23 -12.54
N LEU A 78 -14.14 -12.01 -11.45
CA LEU A 78 -13.60 -11.60 -10.14
C LEU A 78 -12.07 -11.43 -10.18
N GLU A 79 -11.34 -12.27 -10.90
CA GLU A 79 -9.90 -12.08 -11.08
C GLU A 79 -9.60 -10.79 -11.85
N ARG A 80 -10.40 -10.49 -12.88
CA ARG A 80 -10.27 -9.22 -13.63
C ARG A 80 -10.56 -8.01 -12.73
N VAL A 81 -11.54 -8.12 -11.84
CA VAL A 81 -11.85 -7.11 -10.82
C VAL A 81 -10.67 -6.92 -9.86
N ALA A 82 -10.11 -8.00 -9.32
CA ALA A 82 -8.97 -7.95 -8.42
C ALA A 82 -7.78 -7.19 -9.03
N ARG A 83 -7.49 -7.41 -10.32
CA ARG A 83 -6.44 -6.68 -11.06
C ARG A 83 -6.68 -5.16 -11.14
N ARG A 84 -7.94 -4.70 -11.13
CA ARG A 84 -8.26 -3.26 -11.15
C ARG A 84 -8.06 -2.61 -9.79
N ALA A 85 -8.15 -3.36 -8.71
CA ALA A 85 -7.81 -2.84 -7.39
C ALA A 85 -6.33 -2.45 -7.32
N ILE A 86 -5.42 -3.25 -7.90
CA ILE A 86 -4.00 -2.89 -8.02
C ILE A 86 -3.81 -1.59 -8.83
N MET A 87 -4.56 -1.41 -9.92
CA MET A 87 -4.50 -0.14 -10.68
C MET A 87 -4.96 1.06 -9.86
N GLY A 88 -5.97 0.89 -8.99
CA GLY A 88 -6.40 1.91 -8.05
C GLY A 88 -5.33 2.24 -7.01
N LEU A 89 -4.65 1.22 -6.49
CA LEU A 89 -3.50 1.39 -5.60
C LEU A 89 -2.36 2.18 -6.28
N SER A 90 -2.09 1.94 -7.57
CA SER A 90 -1.06 2.72 -8.29
C SER A 90 -1.38 4.22 -8.37
N ARG A 91 -2.66 4.60 -8.38
CA ARG A 91 -3.07 6.02 -8.41
C ARG A 91 -2.77 6.77 -7.11
N THR A 92 -2.54 6.05 -6.02
CA THR A 92 -2.14 6.65 -4.73
C THR A 92 -0.63 6.77 -4.59
N GLY A 93 0.13 6.53 -5.67
CA GLY A 93 1.59 6.63 -5.70
C GLY A 93 2.34 5.35 -5.34
N SER A 94 1.64 4.22 -5.12
CA SER A 94 2.31 2.93 -4.94
C SER A 94 2.87 2.40 -6.26
N PHE A 95 4.08 1.87 -6.21
CA PHE A 95 4.75 1.23 -7.35
C PHE A 95 5.06 -0.25 -7.11
N ALA A 96 4.48 -0.87 -6.08
CA ALA A 96 4.69 -2.28 -5.70
C ALA A 96 6.19 -2.63 -5.62
N SER A 97 6.90 -2.01 -4.67
CA SER A 97 8.34 -2.23 -4.49
C SER A 97 8.64 -3.71 -4.23
N ASN A 98 9.89 -4.14 -4.46
CA ASN A 98 10.26 -5.57 -4.33
C ASN A 98 9.97 -6.15 -2.92
N GLY A 99 10.01 -5.31 -1.88
CA GLY A 99 9.65 -5.72 -0.52
C GLY A 99 8.15 -5.63 -0.21
N SER A 100 7.31 -5.24 -1.17
CA SER A 100 5.88 -5.03 -0.94
C SER A 100 5.07 -6.32 -1.11
N GLY A 101 4.33 -6.69 -0.07
CA GLY A 101 3.33 -7.76 -0.14
C GLY A 101 1.96 -7.22 -0.55
N ASP A 102 1.69 -7.12 -1.86
CA ASP A 102 0.45 -6.54 -2.40
C ASP A 102 -0.53 -7.64 -2.83
N TYR A 103 -1.59 -7.85 -2.05
CA TYR A 103 -2.57 -8.93 -2.29
C TYR A 103 -3.99 -8.39 -2.46
N VAL A 104 -4.75 -9.01 -3.37
CA VAL A 104 -6.16 -8.69 -3.58
C VAL A 104 -7.02 -9.94 -3.46
N ILE A 105 -8.09 -9.85 -2.67
CA ILE A 105 -9.14 -10.86 -2.61
C ILE A 105 -10.43 -10.21 -3.13
N ALA A 106 -10.97 -10.75 -4.23
CA ALA A 106 -12.24 -10.29 -4.79
C ALA A 106 -13.29 -11.38 -4.69
N PHE A 107 -14.49 -11.05 -4.19
CA PHE A 107 -15.60 -11.99 -4.11
C PHE A 107 -16.95 -11.33 -4.41
N SER A 108 -17.88 -12.15 -4.88
CA SER A 108 -19.27 -11.75 -5.09
C SER A 108 -20.17 -12.35 -4.00
N THR A 109 -21.12 -11.53 -3.56
CA THR A 109 -22.18 -11.88 -2.62
C THR A 109 -23.50 -12.23 -3.33
N ALA A 110 -23.54 -12.15 -4.67
CA ALA A 110 -24.74 -12.45 -5.45
C ALA A 110 -25.15 -13.91 -5.29
N GLU A 111 -26.43 -14.16 -5.01
CA GLU A 111 -26.93 -15.52 -4.72
C GLU A 111 -26.65 -16.52 -5.84
N GLY A 112 -26.78 -16.08 -7.11
CA GLY A 112 -26.59 -16.91 -8.30
C GLY A 112 -25.14 -17.36 -8.59
N VAL A 113 -24.17 -16.92 -7.78
CA VAL A 113 -22.76 -17.36 -7.89
C VAL A 113 -22.21 -17.96 -6.59
N ARG A 114 -23.04 -18.08 -5.55
CA ARG A 114 -22.64 -18.71 -4.28
C ARG A 114 -22.47 -20.21 -4.45
N ARG A 115 -21.47 -20.75 -3.76
CA ARG A 115 -21.18 -22.19 -3.75
C ARG A 115 -21.89 -22.82 -2.56
N ARG A 116 -22.86 -23.70 -2.80
CA ARG A 116 -23.57 -24.44 -1.75
C ARG A 116 -23.05 -25.89 -1.69
N PRO A 117 -22.90 -26.48 -0.49
CA PRO A 117 -22.59 -27.90 -0.35
C PRO A 117 -23.69 -28.77 -0.97
N GLY A 118 -23.32 -29.91 -1.56
CA GLY A 118 -24.26 -30.90 -2.11
C GLY A 118 -24.74 -30.64 -3.54
N GLU A 119 -24.18 -29.64 -4.25
CA GLU A 119 -24.45 -29.39 -5.67
C GLU A 119 -23.31 -29.94 -6.55
N ASP A 120 -23.58 -31.03 -7.27
CA ASP A 120 -22.62 -31.64 -8.22
C ASP A 120 -22.49 -30.83 -9.51
N VAL A 121 -23.59 -30.23 -9.96
CA VAL A 121 -23.65 -29.38 -11.17
C VAL A 121 -24.39 -28.10 -10.82
N ARG A 122 -23.91 -26.96 -11.35
CA ARG A 122 -24.52 -25.64 -11.10
C ARG A 122 -24.53 -24.78 -12.35
N SER A 123 -25.56 -23.94 -12.45
CA SER A 123 -25.56 -22.79 -13.35
C SER A 123 -24.98 -21.59 -12.62
N VAL A 124 -24.04 -20.90 -13.26
CA VAL A 124 -23.42 -19.68 -12.71
C VAL A 124 -23.91 -18.50 -13.52
N SER A 125 -24.61 -17.57 -12.87
CA SER A 125 -24.95 -16.29 -13.49
C SER A 125 -23.70 -15.42 -13.62
N ASP A 126 -23.41 -14.93 -14.82
CA ASP A 126 -22.24 -14.06 -15.05
C ASP A 126 -22.64 -12.83 -15.86
N LEU A 127 -22.02 -11.69 -15.54
CA LEU A 127 -22.20 -10.48 -16.32
C LEU A 127 -21.42 -10.56 -17.63
N SER A 128 -22.04 -10.02 -18.68
CA SER A 128 -21.38 -9.89 -19.98
C SER A 128 -20.20 -8.92 -19.90
N ASN A 129 -19.22 -9.10 -20.78
CA ASN A 129 -17.99 -8.30 -20.76
C ASN A 129 -18.26 -6.81 -20.97
N GLU A 130 -19.29 -6.46 -21.73
CA GLU A 130 -19.69 -5.09 -22.04
C GLU A 130 -20.14 -4.33 -20.79
N ARG A 131 -20.66 -5.05 -19.79
CA ARG A 131 -21.13 -4.47 -18.52
C ARG A 131 -20.03 -4.38 -17.45
N MET A 132 -18.87 -4.99 -17.69
CA MET A 132 -17.78 -5.03 -16.70
C MET A 132 -17.05 -3.70 -16.53
N SER A 133 -17.06 -2.82 -17.54
CA SER A 133 -16.32 -1.55 -17.49
C SER A 133 -16.72 -0.68 -16.29
N ALA A 134 -18.02 -0.61 -15.97
CA ALA A 134 -18.50 0.13 -14.81
C ALA A 134 -18.02 -0.47 -13.49
N ILE A 135 -17.98 -1.80 -13.39
CA ILE A 135 -17.46 -2.53 -12.22
C ILE A 135 -15.95 -2.28 -12.04
N PHE A 136 -15.20 -2.29 -13.14
CA PHE A 136 -13.77 -2.02 -13.14
C PHE A 136 -13.44 -0.61 -12.69
N GLN A 137 -14.17 0.38 -13.21
CA GLN A 137 -14.03 1.76 -12.79
C GLN A 137 -14.37 1.92 -11.30
N ALA A 138 -15.51 1.39 -10.86
CA ALA A 138 -15.92 1.45 -9.46
C ALA A 138 -14.92 0.78 -8.52
N THR A 139 -14.32 -0.35 -8.92
CA THR A 139 -13.30 -1.04 -8.12
C THR A 139 -12.04 -0.19 -7.97
N LEU A 140 -11.59 0.45 -9.05
CA LEU A 140 -10.42 1.31 -9.06
C LEU A 140 -10.62 2.52 -8.16
N GLU A 141 -11.73 3.25 -8.35
CA GLU A 141 -12.09 4.43 -7.56
C GLU A 141 -12.26 4.09 -6.08
N ALA A 142 -12.97 3.00 -5.77
CA ALA A 142 -13.16 2.55 -4.39
C ALA A 142 -11.85 2.11 -3.73
N THR A 143 -10.87 1.60 -4.48
CA THR A 143 -9.54 1.27 -3.93
C THR A 143 -8.75 2.52 -3.61
N GLU A 144 -8.71 3.48 -4.53
CA GLU A 144 -8.04 4.76 -4.32
C GLU A 144 -8.61 5.48 -3.08
N GLU A 145 -9.93 5.59 -2.98
CA GLU A 145 -10.57 6.18 -1.80
C GLU A 145 -10.34 5.37 -0.51
N ALA A 146 -10.32 4.04 -0.57
CA ALA A 146 -10.10 3.21 0.62
C ALA A 146 -8.68 3.41 1.20
N VAL A 147 -7.67 3.59 0.35
CA VAL A 147 -6.30 3.93 0.77
C VAL A 147 -6.27 5.32 1.40
N TYR A 148 -6.84 6.35 0.77
CA TYR A 148 -6.87 7.68 1.38
C TYR A 148 -7.64 7.68 2.70
N ASN A 149 -8.77 6.98 2.77
CA ASN A 149 -9.54 6.83 4.00
C ASN A 149 -8.76 6.16 5.13
N SER A 150 -7.90 5.18 4.82
CA SER A 150 -7.08 4.53 5.86
C SER A 150 -6.07 5.52 6.45
N MET A 151 -5.48 6.40 5.62
CA MET A 151 -4.56 7.44 6.08
C MET A 151 -5.28 8.52 6.90
N PHE A 152 -6.43 9.01 6.43
CA PHE A 152 -7.20 10.04 7.12
C PHE A 152 -7.83 9.55 8.44
N LYS A 153 -8.10 8.25 8.57
CA LYS A 153 -8.63 7.65 9.80
C LYS A 153 -7.55 7.06 10.70
N ALA A 154 -6.30 7.02 10.25
CA ALA A 154 -5.20 6.53 11.06
C ALA A 154 -5.05 7.40 12.32
N VAL A 155 -4.72 6.76 13.43
CA VAL A 155 -4.39 7.41 14.70
C VAL A 155 -2.92 7.18 15.00
N ALA A 156 -2.32 8.06 15.82
CA ALA A 156 -0.95 7.86 16.26
C ALA A 156 -0.84 6.55 17.07
N VAL A 157 0.17 5.75 16.76
CA VAL A 157 0.42 4.47 17.45
C VAL A 157 1.87 4.45 17.92
N SER A 158 2.04 4.23 19.22
CA SER A 158 3.35 4.00 19.83
C SER A 158 3.60 2.51 20.06
N SER A 159 4.81 2.07 19.78
CA SER A 159 5.27 0.69 19.97
C SER A 159 6.71 0.68 20.48
N ARG A 160 7.26 -0.51 20.78
CA ARG A 160 8.66 -0.67 21.17
C ARG A 160 9.67 -0.19 20.10
N TRP A 161 9.22 -0.04 18.84
CA TRP A 161 10.04 0.43 17.72
C TRP A 161 9.87 1.92 17.41
N GLY A 162 9.16 2.65 18.28
CA GLY A 162 8.88 4.06 18.13
C GLY A 162 7.41 4.36 17.86
N THR A 163 7.13 5.63 17.62
CA THR A 163 5.79 6.16 17.35
C THR A 163 5.62 6.43 15.86
N ARG A 164 4.47 6.03 15.31
CA ARG A 164 3.99 6.44 13.99
C ARG A 164 2.86 7.43 14.19
N GLU A 165 3.08 8.65 13.73
CA GLU A 165 2.09 9.71 13.82
C GLU A 165 0.97 9.53 12.79
N ALA A 166 -0.21 10.05 13.11
CA ALA A 166 -1.29 10.17 12.15
C ALA A 166 -0.97 11.24 11.09
N LEU A 167 -1.67 11.18 9.97
CA LEU A 167 -1.58 12.23 8.95
C LEU A 167 -2.07 13.58 9.54
N PRO A 168 -1.28 14.67 9.46
CA PRO A 168 -1.71 15.97 9.98
C PRO A 168 -2.81 16.56 9.10
N ILE A 169 -4.06 16.44 9.54
CA ILE A 169 -5.26 16.77 8.75
C ILE A 169 -5.26 18.24 8.31
N GLU A 170 -5.06 19.17 9.25
CA GLU A 170 -5.12 20.61 8.95
C GLU A 170 -4.03 21.04 7.96
N ALA A 171 -2.79 20.58 8.17
CA ALA A 171 -1.70 20.85 7.23
C ALA A 171 -1.97 20.25 5.84
N THR A 172 -2.60 19.06 5.79
CA THR A 172 -3.00 18.43 4.53
C THR A 172 -4.06 19.28 3.81
N VAL A 173 -5.07 19.76 4.54
CA VAL A 173 -6.13 20.64 4.00
C VAL A 173 -5.53 21.94 3.44
N ASP A 174 -4.58 22.55 4.15
CA ASP A 174 -3.90 23.77 3.69
C ASP A 174 -3.11 23.56 2.39
N VAL A 175 -2.44 22.40 2.26
CA VAL A 175 -1.79 22.00 1.01
C VAL A 175 -2.82 21.85 -0.10
N LEU A 176 -3.92 21.14 0.15
CA LEU A 176 -4.96 20.92 -0.86
C LEU A 176 -5.61 22.24 -1.32
N ARG A 177 -5.84 23.20 -0.42
CA ARG A 177 -6.31 24.55 -0.76
C ARG A 177 -5.30 25.32 -1.60
N ARG A 178 -4.02 25.28 -1.22
CA ARG A 178 -2.94 25.96 -1.96
C ARG A 178 -2.86 25.53 -3.42
N TYR A 179 -3.11 24.26 -3.70
CA TYR A 179 -3.12 23.71 -5.06
C TYR A 179 -4.51 23.70 -5.72
N GLY A 180 -5.53 24.29 -5.08
CA GLY A 180 -6.87 24.43 -5.65
C GLY A 180 -7.66 23.13 -5.79
N VAL A 181 -7.26 22.07 -5.08
CA VAL A 181 -7.98 20.78 -5.08
C VAL A 181 -9.30 20.90 -4.32
N ILE A 182 -9.31 21.67 -3.24
CA ILE A 182 -10.50 21.99 -2.44
C ILE A 182 -10.61 23.51 -2.24
N ARG A 183 -11.84 24.01 -2.08
CA ARG A 183 -12.13 25.43 -1.85
C ARG A 183 -12.40 25.70 -0.38
#